data_AF-A0A2S7C2U1-F1
#
_entry.id   AF-A0A2S7C2U1-F1
#
_cell.length_a   1.000
_cell.length_b   1.000
_cell.length_c   1.000
_cell.angle_alpha   90.00
_cell.angle_beta   90.00
_cell.angle_gamma   90.00
#
_symmetry.space_group_name_H-M   'P 1'
#
loop_
_entity.id
_entity.type
_entity.pdbx_description
1 polymer ?
#
loop_
_entity_poly.entity_id
_entity_poly.type
_entity_poly.pdbx_seq_one_letter_code
_entity_poly.pdbx_strand_id
1 'polypeptide(L)' 'MDEYQHAVLTRGGYRIVAITRDEVYAPDAVVAYAVVTEAGTRITPDLSLDQAKVWIDSLVESEGGGRKTDLIDHKPVVRR' A
#
# COMPACT_ATOMS: atom_id res chain seq x y z
N MET A 1 22.84 3.07 5.88
CA MET A 1 22.05 4.20 5.36
C MET A 1 20.65 3.91 5.82
N ASP A 2 20.15 4.74 6.71
CA ASP A 2 18.83 4.58 7.31
C ASP A 2 17.77 5.13 6.35
N GLU A 3 16.67 4.42 6.21
CA GLU A 3 15.52 4.85 5.41
C GLU A 3 14.46 5.35 6.37
N TYR A 4 13.98 6.57 6.13
CA TYR A 4 12.95 7.21 6.93
C TYR A 4 11.62 7.17 6.18
N GLN A 5 10.55 6.87 6.91
CA GLN A 5 9.20 6.77 6.35
C GLN A 5 8.33 7.91 6.86
N HIS A 6 7.77 8.68 5.93
CA HIS A 6 6.92 9.82 6.23
C HIS A 6 5.52 9.59 5.66
N ALA A 7 4.50 9.52 6.51
CA ALA A 7 3.12 9.38 6.04
C ALA A 7 2.68 10.64 5.28
N VAL A 8 2.32 10.47 4.01
CA VAL A 8 1.90 11.56 3.11
C VAL A 8 0.39 11.59 2.92
N LEU A 9 -0.26 10.42 2.89
CA LEU A 9 -1.69 10.30 2.64
C LEU A 9 -2.27 9.12 3.42
N THR A 10 -3.52 9.24 3.88
CA THR A 10 -4.27 8.15 4.54
C THR A 10 -5.65 8.03 3.89
N ARG A 11 -6.08 6.80 3.56
CA ARG A 11 -7.38 6.53 2.94
C ARG A 11 -7.84 5.11 3.25
N GLY A 12 -9.08 4.99 3.77
CA GLY A 12 -9.79 3.72 4.00
C GLY A 12 -8.95 2.61 4.66
N GLY A 13 -8.28 2.90 5.77
CA GLY A 13 -7.46 1.91 6.49
C GLY A 13 -6.03 1.73 5.96
N TYR A 14 -5.68 2.40 4.88
CA TYR A 14 -4.34 2.37 4.29
C TYR A 14 -3.67 3.74 4.32
N ARG A 15 -2.35 3.77 4.23
CA ARG A 15 -1.55 5.00 4.21
C ARG A 15 -0.46 4.91 3.15
N ILE A 16 -0.20 6.01 2.47
CA ILE A 16 0.97 6.17 1.60
C ILE A 16 2.07 6.81 2.44
N VAL A 17 3.24 6.18 2.48
CA VAL A 17 4.47 6.72 3.08
C VAL A 17 5.47 7.07 1.98
N ALA A 18 6.10 8.23 2.10
CA ALA A 18 7.30 8.59 1.36
C ALA A 18 8.51 8.01 2.08
N ILE A 19 9.43 7.41 1.31
CA ILE A 19 10.70 6.89 1.78
C ILE A 19 11.78 7.92 1.42
N THR A 20 12.50 8.40 2.41
CA THR A 20 13.62 9.34 2.28
C THR A 20 14.88 8.73 2.89
N ARG A 21 16.04 9.22 2.47
CA ARG A 21 17.34 8.87 3.10
C ARG A 21 17.70 9.80 4.25
N ASP A 22 16.95 10.87 4.40
CA ASP A 22 17.10 11.89 5.43
C ASP A 22 15.93 11.80 6.41
N GLU A 23 16.21 12.11 7.68
CA GLU A 23 15.20 12.18 8.75
C GLU A 23 14.18 13.30 8.52
N VAL A 24 14.58 14.33 7.77
CA VAL A 24 13.75 15.49 7.44
C VAL A 24 13.02 15.20 6.15
N TYR A 25 11.69 15.25 6.20
CA TYR A 25 10.87 15.13 5.00
C TYR A 25 11.16 16.29 4.03
N ALA A 26 11.69 15.95 2.86
CA ALA A 26 11.80 16.85 1.73
C ALA A 26 11.28 16.16 0.46
N PRO A 27 10.38 16.81 -0.31
CA PRO A 27 9.80 16.20 -1.51
C PRO A 27 10.84 15.84 -2.57
N ASP A 28 11.96 16.57 -2.62
CA ASP A 28 13.09 16.32 -3.53
C ASP A 28 13.99 15.16 -3.05
N ALA A 29 13.97 14.85 -1.74
CA ALA A 29 14.72 13.75 -1.14
C ALA A 29 13.94 12.42 -1.13
N VAL A 30 12.71 12.41 -1.66
CA VAL A 30 11.90 11.19 -1.72
C VAL A 30 12.45 10.26 -2.78
N VAL A 31 12.94 9.10 -2.35
CA VAL A 31 13.47 8.07 -3.25
C VAL A 31 12.39 7.12 -3.74
N ALA A 32 11.34 6.92 -2.94
CA ALA A 32 10.22 6.04 -3.28
C ALA A 32 8.98 6.36 -2.43
N TYR A 33 7.83 5.83 -2.84
CA TYR A 33 6.61 5.78 -2.06
C TYR A 33 6.22 4.32 -1.82
N ALA A 34 5.54 4.05 -0.71
CA ALA A 34 5.00 2.73 -0.41
C ALA A 34 3.62 2.87 0.24
N VAL A 35 2.76 1.88 0.03
CA VAL A 35 1.49 1.76 0.73
C VAL A 35 1.67 0.84 1.93
N VAL A 36 1.23 1.32 3.09
CA VAL A 36 1.21 0.61 4.35
C VAL A 36 -0.23 0.49 4.85
N THR A 37 -0.50 -0.50 5.67
CA THR A 37 -1.76 -0.60 6.43
C THR A 37 -1.81 0.44 7.55
N GLU A 38 -2.95 0.61 8.22
CA GLU A 38 -3.05 1.54 9.37
C GLU A 38 -2.05 1.22 10.49
N ALA A 39 -1.68 -0.05 10.61
CA ALA A 39 -0.70 -0.57 11.58
C ALA A 39 0.76 -0.27 11.17
N GLY A 40 0.98 0.33 10.00
CA GLY A 40 2.30 0.64 9.46
C GLY A 40 2.96 -0.52 8.71
N THR A 41 2.25 -1.62 8.47
CA THR A 41 2.79 -2.76 7.71
C THR A 41 2.84 -2.42 6.23
N ARG A 42 4.04 -2.40 5.65
CA ARG A 42 4.25 -2.23 4.21
C ARG A 42 3.74 -3.44 3.45
N ILE A 43 2.83 -3.20 2.51
CA ILE A 43 2.20 -4.24 1.68
C ILE A 43 2.56 -4.11 0.19
N THR A 44 3.23 -3.02 -0.20
CA THR A 44 3.71 -2.80 -1.57
C THR A 44 5.22 -2.71 -1.66
N PRO A 45 5.81 -3.02 -2.84
CA PRO A 45 7.18 -2.64 -3.17
C PRO A 45 7.33 -1.11 -3.24
N ASP A 46 8.53 -0.65 -3.60
CA ASP A 46 8.78 0.76 -3.92
C ASP A 46 7.99 1.16 -5.16
N LEU A 47 7.24 2.24 -5.03
CA LEU A 47 6.33 2.74 -6.04
C LEU A 47 6.56 4.24 -6.20
N SER A 48 6.18 4.78 -7.36
CA SER A 48 6.03 6.23 -7.52
C SER A 48 4.77 6.73 -6.79
N LEU A 49 4.71 8.02 -6.48
CA LEU A 49 3.53 8.63 -5.83
C LEU A 49 2.23 8.34 -6.58
N ASP A 50 2.26 8.45 -7.91
CA ASP A 50 1.11 8.15 -8.78
C ASP A 50 0.67 6.69 -8.67
N GLN A 51 1.62 5.76 -8.75
CA GLN A 51 1.35 4.32 -8.58
C GLN A 51 0.77 4.02 -7.19
N ALA A 52 1.33 4.61 -6.13
CA ALA A 52 0.81 4.43 -4.77
C ALA A 52 -0.61 4.99 -4.60
N LYS A 53 -0.94 6.10 -5.28
CA LYS A 53 -2.29 6.66 -5.33
C LYS A 53 -3.28 5.74 -6.04
N VAL A 54 -2.91 5.18 -7.18
CA VAL A 54 -3.75 4.20 -7.89
C VAL A 54 -3.94 2.95 -7.03
N TRP A 55 -2.88 2.51 -6.36
CA TRP A 55 -2.90 1.29 -5.54
C TRP A 55 -3.81 1.43 -4.32
N ILE A 56 -3.70 2.54 -3.58
CA ILE A 56 -4.58 2.81 -2.43
C ILE A 56 -6.04 3.01 -2.85
N ASP A 57 -6.27 3.61 -4.02
CA ASP A 57 -7.61 3.77 -4.57
C ASP A 57 -8.23 2.40 -4.89
N SER A 58 -7.51 1.53 -5.61
CA SER A 58 -7.93 0.15 -5.90
C SER A 58 -8.16 -0.70 -4.64
N LEU A 59 -7.35 -0.53 -3.59
CA LEU A 59 -7.57 -1.20 -2.31
C LEU A 59 -8.86 -0.73 -1.64
N VAL A 60 -9.05 0.59 -1.54
CA VAL A 60 -10.21 1.19 -0.89
C VAL A 60 -11.49 0.87 -1.66
N GLU A 61 -11.42 0.83 -2.99
CA GLU A 61 -12.54 0.38 -3.84
C GLU A 61 -12.84 -1.11 -3.68
N SER A 62 -11.80 -1.96 -3.62
CA SER A 62 -11.98 -3.41 -3.39
C SER A 62 -12.54 -3.72 -2.00
N GLU A 63 -12.07 -3.01 -0.97
CA GLU A 63 -12.54 -3.18 0.42
C GLU A 63 -13.92 -2.53 0.63
N GLY A 64 -14.14 -1.34 0.06
CA GLY A 64 -15.40 -0.61 0.09
C GLY A 64 -16.52 -1.29 -0.71
N GLY A 65 -16.18 -2.09 -1.72
CA GLY A 65 -17.11 -2.89 -2.50
C GLY A 65 -17.39 -4.29 -1.95
N GLY A 66 -16.67 -4.73 -0.91
CA GLY A 66 -16.52 -6.17 -0.64
C GLY A 66 -16.52 -6.56 0.83
N ARG A 67 -17.67 -6.47 1.52
CA ARG A 67 -18.01 -7.48 2.56
C ARG A 67 -18.30 -8.86 1.95
N LYS A 68 -17.48 -9.32 1.00
CA LYS A 68 -17.55 -10.65 0.38
C LYS A 68 -16.14 -11.06 -0.10
N THR A 69 -15.19 -11.24 0.81
CA THR A 69 -14.10 -12.21 0.61
C THR A 69 -14.52 -13.55 1.23
N ASP A 70 -15.61 -14.09 0.69
CA ASP A 70 -15.80 -15.53 0.55
C ASP A 70 -15.44 -15.80 -0.91
N LEU A 71 -14.63 -16.82 -1.20
CA LEU A 71 -13.97 -17.15 -2.49
C LEU A 71 -12.49 -16.78 -2.60
N ILE A 72 -11.68 -17.28 -1.68
CA ILE A 72 -10.42 -17.94 -2.09
C ILE A 72 -10.66 -19.45 -2.03
N ASP A 73 -11.66 -19.94 -2.77
CA ASP A 73 -11.73 -21.37 -3.13
C ASP A 73 -10.94 -21.54 -4.43
N HIS A 74 -9.68 -21.93 -4.26
CA HIS A 74 -8.88 -22.47 -5.34
C HIS A 74 -8.37 -23.84 -4.92
N LYS A 75 -9.20 -24.87 -5.16
CA LYS A 75 -8.66 -26.08 -5.79
C LYS A 75 -9.72 -26.85 -6.58
N PRO A 76 -9.44 -27.20 -7.86
CA PRO A 76 -10.40 -27.83 -8.74
C PRO A 76 -10.70 -29.27 -8.34
N VAL A 77 -11.95 -29.67 -8.54
CA VAL A 77 -12.38 -31.06 -8.52
C VAL A 77 -11.65 -31.84 -9.62
N VAL A 78 -10.93 -32.90 -9.25
CA VAL A 78 -10.80 -34.08 -10.11
C VAL A 78 -11.02 -35.29 -9.23
N ARG A 79 -12.22 -35.86 -9.35
CA ARG A 79 -12.54 -37.21 -8.90
C ARG A 79 -12.08 -38.16 -10.01
N ARG A 80 -11.17 -39.09 -9.74
CA ARG A 80 -11.31 -40.51 -10.12
C ARG A 80 -10.18 -41.35 -9.52
#